data_AF-A0A1M6FRX9-F1
#
_entry.id   AF-A0A1M6FRX9-F1
#
_cell.length_a   1.000
_cell.length_b   1.000
_cell.length_c   1.000
_cell.angle_alpha   90.00
_cell.angle_beta   90.00
_cell.angle_gamma   90.00
#
_symmetry.space_group_name_H-M   'P 1'
#
loop_
_entity.id
_entity.type
_entity.pdbx_description
1 polymer ?
#
loop_
_entity_poly.entity_id
_entity_poly.type
_entity_poly.pdbx_seq_one_letter_code
_entity_poly.pdbx_strand_id
1 'polypeptide(L)'
;MKNSRRKVMIGLIAALAVLTAGAYSVKSVTDVYADNAKISETSPMDISYSSLFSELTEVKKQASIDNASQVISQVQQEPGLAAAEQAQAVASTDNTSILAETQAPVSGPVITDTNQTMWSVASVNVRSGCGPSYSVIGTLSYGQGITVTGTADNGWNRIDYNNTIGYVKASYLQAQEIQAPVQPPAPVYSGRVLLEGGAGTSLASLTESYLSKISPSIVNAFYNSGWAITVTTYDIASTYYGSTSLGTLAGLTMTGRSMIYLAASSNSIQRAAVHEFGHAFDCMNGFPSQSEEFKAIFNEEKAIFGSGYITSNSYEYFAECFNKYFSGTLGAAPKTNDFMSRLVSKY
;
A
#
# COMPACT_ATOMS: atom_id res chain seq x y z
N MET A 1 9.29 24.70 22.28
CA MET A 1 8.63 23.67 21.45
C MET A 1 8.75 22.23 21.96
N LYS A 2 9.73 21.86 22.81
CA LYS A 2 9.82 20.49 23.40
C LYS A 2 8.74 20.17 24.46
N ASN A 3 8.21 21.18 25.17
CA ASN A 3 7.16 20.96 26.20
C ASN A 3 5.71 20.95 25.68
N SER A 4 5.46 21.29 24.41
CA SER A 4 4.10 21.24 23.85
C SER A 4 3.76 19.84 23.30
N ARG A 5 4.76 19.14 22.74
CA ARG A 5 4.57 17.78 22.21
C ARG A 5 4.39 16.72 23.31
N ARG A 6 4.96 16.93 24.51
CA ARG A 6 4.69 16.07 25.69
C ARG A 6 3.27 16.23 26.23
N LYS A 7 2.68 17.43 26.17
CA LYS A 7 1.30 17.67 26.61
C LYS A 7 0.25 17.06 25.66
N VAL A 8 0.52 17.04 24.36
CA VAL A 8 -0.36 16.41 23.36
C VAL A 8 -0.31 14.87 23.43
N MET A 9 0.86 14.29 23.71
CA MET A 9 1.02 12.83 23.84
C MET A 9 0.43 12.27 25.14
N ILE A 10 0.44 13.04 26.23
CA ILE A 10 -0.24 12.68 27.50
C ILE A 10 -1.76 12.89 27.37
N GLY A 11 -2.22 13.89 26.61
CA GLY A 11 -3.64 14.10 26.31
C GLY A 11 -4.28 12.97 25.51
N LEU A 12 -3.54 12.33 24.60
CA LEU A 12 -4.05 11.18 23.83
C LEU A 12 -4.13 9.88 24.65
N ILE A 13 -3.29 9.72 25.68
CA ILE A 13 -3.37 8.56 26.58
C ILE A 13 -4.54 8.70 27.56
N ALA A 14 -4.89 9.93 27.97
CA ALA A 14 -6.08 10.18 28.80
C ALA A 14 -7.40 10.01 28.02
N ALA A 15 -7.42 10.31 26.71
CA ALA A 15 -8.61 10.11 25.88
C ALA A 15 -8.91 8.63 25.56
N LEU A 16 -7.94 7.72 25.75
CA LEU A 16 -8.12 6.28 25.55
C LEU A 16 -8.45 5.52 26.85
N ALA A 17 -8.62 6.23 27.98
CA ALA A 17 -9.04 5.64 29.26
C ALA A 17 -10.52 5.94 29.62
N VAL A 18 -11.29 6.59 28.74
CA VAL A 18 -12.71 6.93 28.99
C VAL A 18 -13.71 5.95 28.35
N LEU A 19 -13.24 4.93 27.62
CA LEU A 19 -14.13 3.92 27.02
C LEU A 19 -13.70 2.50 27.38
N THR A 20 -13.59 2.19 28.67
CA THR A 20 -13.95 0.89 29.28
C THR A 20 -13.66 0.94 30.78
N ALA A 21 -14.71 1.06 31.61
CA ALA A 21 -14.90 0.32 32.86
C ALA A 21 -15.99 1.02 33.70
N GLY A 22 -17.15 0.40 33.76
CA GLY A 22 -18.13 0.70 34.79
C GLY A 22 -17.58 0.33 36.18
N ALA A 23 -17.80 1.25 37.12
CA ALA A 23 -17.80 1.10 38.56
C ALA A 23 -16.47 0.73 39.27
N TYR A 24 -15.62 1.74 39.53
CA TYR A 24 -14.92 1.87 40.82
C TYR A 24 -14.75 3.35 41.20
N SER A 25 -14.86 3.62 42.50
CA SER A 25 -15.01 4.94 43.15
C SER A 25 -14.00 6.00 42.71
N VAL A 26 -14.51 7.22 42.46
CA VAL A 26 -13.78 8.41 42.02
C VAL A 26 -12.73 8.84 43.05
N LYS A 27 -11.45 8.73 42.71
CA LYS A 27 -10.39 9.61 43.25
C LYS A 27 -10.12 10.71 42.23
N SER A 28 -10.01 11.96 42.69
CA SER A 28 -9.84 13.12 41.83
C SER A 28 -8.49 13.10 41.09
N VAL A 29 -8.51 13.66 39.87
CA VAL A 29 -7.40 13.74 38.89
C VAL A 29 -6.09 14.30 39.46
N THR A 30 -6.14 15.01 40.59
CA THR A 30 -4.95 15.53 41.29
C THR A 30 -4.08 14.45 41.93
N ASP A 31 -4.62 13.31 42.32
CA ASP A 31 -3.88 12.28 43.06
C ASP A 31 -3.02 11.40 42.12
N VAL A 32 -3.48 11.16 40.90
CA VAL A 32 -2.76 10.36 39.88
C VAL A 32 -1.47 11.05 39.40
N TYR A 33 -1.41 12.39 39.48
CA TYR A 33 -0.22 13.15 39.13
C TYR A 33 0.91 13.03 40.17
N ALA A 34 0.59 12.76 41.44
CA ALA A 34 1.55 12.69 42.53
C ALA A 34 2.30 11.35 42.59
N ASP A 35 1.66 10.25 42.20
CA ASP A 35 2.29 8.92 42.20
C ASP A 35 3.22 8.70 40.99
N ASN A 36 2.90 9.28 39.83
CA ASN A 36 3.77 9.21 38.64
C ASN A 36 5.07 10.03 38.75
N ALA A 37 5.16 10.95 39.72
CA ALA A 37 6.37 11.71 39.98
C ALA A 37 7.43 10.91 40.77
N LYS A 38 7.14 9.66 41.19
CA LYS A 38 8.09 8.79 41.91
C LYS A 38 8.77 7.74 41.03
N ILE A 39 8.46 7.67 39.74
CA ILE A 39 9.14 6.78 38.79
C ILE A 39 10.08 7.62 37.93
N SER A 40 11.02 8.32 38.58
CA SER A 40 12.21 8.84 37.93
C SER A 40 13.41 8.34 38.72
N GLU A 41 14.43 7.87 37.99
CA GLU A 41 15.71 7.37 38.48
C GLU A 41 15.74 5.87 38.85
N THR A 42 15.82 5.01 37.82
CA THR A 42 16.84 3.94 37.70
C THR A 42 16.57 3.02 36.48
N SER A 43 17.57 2.94 35.60
CA SER A 43 17.82 1.99 34.49
C SER A 43 16.77 1.76 33.38
N PRO A 44 17.21 1.60 32.11
CA PRO A 44 16.31 1.31 30.99
C PRO A 44 15.82 -0.14 31.06
N MET A 45 14.51 -0.32 31.22
CA MET A 45 13.86 -1.63 31.15
C MET A 45 13.61 -1.99 29.68
N ASP A 46 14.14 -3.13 29.28
CA ASP A 46 14.00 -3.77 27.98
C ASP A 46 12.56 -4.27 27.82
N ILE A 47 11.72 -3.52 27.11
CA ILE A 47 10.38 -3.96 26.70
C ILE A 47 10.39 -4.01 25.18
N SER A 48 10.43 -5.23 24.64
CA SER A 48 10.32 -5.47 23.20
C SER A 48 8.96 -4.99 22.69
N TYR A 49 8.99 -4.09 21.71
CA TYR A 49 7.79 -3.59 21.00
C TYR A 49 6.88 -4.71 20.47
N SER A 50 7.39 -5.93 20.30
CA SER A 50 6.60 -7.07 19.83
C SER A 50 5.47 -7.47 20.78
N SER A 51 5.59 -7.28 22.11
CA SER A 51 4.53 -7.68 23.05
C SER A 51 3.34 -6.71 23.06
N LEU A 52 3.61 -5.42 22.85
CA LEU A 52 2.57 -4.39 22.75
C LEU A 52 1.73 -4.55 21.46
N PHE A 53 2.35 -5.01 20.37
CA PHE A 53 1.63 -5.28 19.12
C PHE A 53 0.77 -6.54 19.19
N SER A 54 1.19 -7.58 19.91
CA SER A 54 0.35 -8.78 20.12
C SER A 54 -0.88 -8.46 20.96
N GLU A 55 -0.75 -7.68 22.04
CA GLU A 55 -1.90 -7.30 22.87
C GLU A 55 -2.91 -6.41 22.10
N LEU A 56 -2.43 -5.48 21.27
CA LEU A 56 -3.29 -4.67 20.40
C LEU A 56 -4.04 -5.49 19.33
N THR A 57 -3.45 -6.59 18.89
CA THR A 57 -4.05 -7.49 17.90
C THR A 57 -5.13 -8.36 18.55
N GLU A 58 -4.87 -8.87 19.75
CA GLU A 58 -5.83 -9.65 20.54
C GLU A 58 -7.06 -8.82 20.94
N VAL A 59 -6.87 -7.56 21.37
CA VAL A 59 -7.98 -6.66 21.75
C VAL A 59 -8.88 -6.32 20.55
N LYS A 60 -8.32 -6.12 19.35
CA LYS A 60 -9.11 -5.89 18.12
C LYS A 60 -9.89 -7.13 17.70
N LYS A 61 -9.34 -8.32 17.94
CA LYS A 61 -9.99 -9.60 17.64
C LYS A 61 -11.17 -9.85 18.58
N GLN A 62 -11.01 -9.55 19.88
CA GLN A 62 -12.07 -9.68 20.88
C GLN A 62 -13.22 -8.68 20.63
N ALA A 63 -12.92 -7.42 20.31
CA ALA A 63 -13.95 -6.42 19.99
C ALA A 63 -14.78 -6.77 18.74
N SER A 64 -14.19 -7.47 17.76
CA SER A 64 -14.89 -7.97 16.57
C SER A 64 -15.86 -9.12 16.91
N ILE A 65 -15.47 -10.00 17.85
CA ILE A 65 -16.29 -11.12 18.32
C ILE A 65 -17.47 -10.63 19.20
N ASP A 66 -17.24 -9.61 20.03
CA ASP A 66 -18.28 -9.04 20.89
C ASP A 66 -19.36 -8.30 20.06
N ASN A 67 -18.97 -7.62 18.98
CA ASN A 67 -19.91 -7.00 18.03
C ASN A 67 -20.72 -8.05 17.25
N ALA A 68 -20.11 -9.16 16.82
CA ALA A 68 -20.83 -10.24 16.15
C ALA A 68 -21.85 -10.93 17.09
N SER A 69 -21.51 -11.06 18.37
CA SER A 69 -22.40 -11.65 19.38
C SER A 69 -23.58 -10.72 19.73
N GLN A 70 -23.40 -9.39 19.68
CA GLN A 70 -24.50 -8.43 19.88
C GLN A 70 -25.47 -8.36 18.69
N VAL A 71 -25.00 -8.56 17.45
CA VAL A 71 -25.88 -8.62 16.27
C VAL A 71 -26.66 -9.94 16.21
N ILE A 72 -26.07 -11.06 16.64
CA ILE A 72 -26.75 -12.37 16.73
C ILE A 72 -27.80 -12.39 17.86
N SER A 73 -27.62 -11.57 18.90
CA SER A 73 -28.58 -11.45 20.01
C SER A 73 -29.80 -10.56 19.73
N GLN A 74 -29.87 -9.89 18.56
CA GLN A 74 -30.99 -9.01 18.18
C GLN A 74 -31.92 -9.57 17.08
N VAL A 75 -31.80 -10.85 16.72
CA VAL A 75 -32.65 -11.51 15.69
C VAL A 75 -33.57 -12.60 16.27
N GLN A 76 -33.73 -12.71 17.61
CA GLN A 76 -34.46 -13.84 18.22
C GLN A 76 -35.50 -13.52 19.32
N GLN A 77 -36.16 -12.36 19.33
CA GLN A 77 -37.36 -12.17 20.17
C GLN A 77 -38.47 -11.40 19.44
N GLU A 78 -39.47 -12.12 18.92
CA GLU A 78 -40.89 -12.08 19.33
C GLU A 78 -41.64 -13.25 18.65
N PRO A 79 -42.50 -13.99 19.38
CA PRO A 79 -43.93 -13.68 19.26
C PRO A 79 -44.75 -13.88 20.56
N GLY A 80 -45.81 -13.07 20.72
CA GLY A 80 -46.87 -13.26 21.71
C GLY A 80 -48.22 -12.66 21.29
N LEU A 81 -49.22 -13.53 21.05
CA LEU A 81 -50.61 -13.32 20.60
C LEU A 81 -51.47 -12.33 21.42
N ALA A 82 -52.40 -11.59 20.76
CA ALA A 82 -53.85 -11.93 20.73
C ALA A 82 -54.78 -10.83 20.12
N ALA A 83 -55.79 -11.30 19.36
CA ALA A 83 -57.21 -10.86 19.27
C ALA A 83 -57.76 -10.11 18.02
N ALA A 84 -58.94 -10.63 17.58
CA ALA A 84 -59.97 -10.16 16.62
C ALA A 84 -59.67 -10.32 15.11
N GLU A 85 -60.08 -11.39 14.41
CA GLU A 85 -61.43 -11.83 13.98
C GLU A 85 -62.03 -11.02 12.81
N GLN A 86 -61.98 -11.59 11.59
CA GLN A 86 -63.14 -11.76 10.68
C GLN A 86 -62.79 -12.70 9.50
N ALA A 87 -63.71 -13.65 9.24
CA ALA A 87 -63.67 -14.78 8.30
C ALA A 87 -63.89 -14.35 6.81
N GLN A 88 -63.71 -15.13 5.72
CA GLN A 88 -63.76 -16.59 5.52
C GLN A 88 -63.37 -16.98 4.07
N ALA A 89 -62.87 -18.22 3.91
CA ALA A 89 -62.96 -19.15 2.75
C ALA A 89 -62.03 -18.87 1.52
N VAL A 90 -61.40 -19.84 0.83
CA VAL A 90 -61.62 -21.29 0.64
C VAL A 90 -60.26 -21.95 0.32
N ALA A 91 -60.05 -23.18 0.79
CA ALA A 91 -58.91 -24.03 0.50
C ALA A 91 -58.88 -24.51 -0.97
N SER A 92 -57.69 -24.64 -1.57
CA SER A 92 -57.20 -25.90 -2.20
C SER A 92 -55.98 -25.70 -3.11
N THR A 93 -54.99 -26.57 -2.90
CA THR A 93 -54.12 -27.26 -3.88
C THR A 93 -53.04 -26.54 -4.68
N ASP A 94 -51.91 -27.26 -4.73
CA ASP A 94 -50.95 -27.39 -5.82
C ASP A 94 -49.86 -26.33 -6.01
N ASN A 95 -48.74 -26.67 -5.37
CA ASN A 95 -47.40 -26.75 -5.93
C ASN A 95 -47.34 -26.72 -7.47
N THR A 96 -47.24 -25.54 -8.08
CA THR A 96 -46.56 -25.37 -9.36
C THR A 96 -45.92 -23.99 -9.44
N SER A 97 -44.60 -23.96 -9.29
CA SER A 97 -43.74 -22.82 -9.61
C SER A 97 -43.78 -22.56 -11.12
N ILE A 98 -44.44 -21.49 -11.54
CA ILE A 98 -44.03 -20.69 -12.71
C ILE A 98 -44.47 -19.25 -12.46
N LEU A 99 -43.53 -18.32 -12.30
CA LEU A 99 -43.46 -17.08 -13.08
C LEU A 99 -42.02 -16.60 -13.02
N ALA A 100 -41.32 -16.88 -14.12
CA ALA A 100 -40.05 -16.29 -14.46
C ALA A 100 -40.23 -14.78 -14.67
N GLU A 101 -39.44 -13.98 -13.97
CA GLU A 101 -39.20 -12.59 -14.31
C GLU A 101 -37.79 -12.51 -14.89
N THR A 102 -37.74 -12.28 -16.20
CA THR A 102 -36.55 -12.15 -17.05
C THR A 102 -35.65 -11.01 -16.59
N GLN A 103 -34.48 -11.34 -16.04
CA GLN A 103 -33.33 -10.43 -15.96
C GLN A 103 -32.38 -10.68 -17.14
N ALA A 104 -32.02 -9.61 -17.85
CA ALA A 104 -30.96 -9.64 -18.86
C ALA A 104 -29.59 -9.93 -18.19
N PRO A 105 -28.68 -10.69 -18.83
CA PRO A 105 -27.44 -11.12 -18.19
C PRO A 105 -26.42 -9.97 -18.15
N VAL A 106 -26.13 -9.44 -16.96
CA VAL A 106 -24.88 -8.71 -16.68
C VAL A 106 -23.79 -9.76 -16.43
N SER A 107 -23.25 -10.30 -17.52
CA SER A 107 -22.23 -11.35 -17.49
C SER A 107 -20.85 -10.79 -17.12
N GLY A 108 -20.63 -10.52 -15.83
CA GLY A 108 -19.27 -10.50 -15.28
C GLY A 108 -18.67 -11.92 -15.30
N PRO A 109 -17.33 -12.05 -15.26
CA PRO A 109 -16.69 -13.36 -15.20
C PRO A 109 -17.14 -14.13 -13.95
N VAL A 110 -17.44 -15.42 -14.10
CA VAL A 110 -17.84 -16.28 -12.98
C VAL A 110 -16.63 -16.57 -12.12
N ILE A 111 -16.72 -16.26 -10.82
CA ILE A 111 -15.65 -16.51 -9.85
C ILE A 111 -16.03 -17.75 -9.02
N THR A 112 -15.16 -18.75 -9.03
CA THR A 112 -15.25 -19.91 -8.14
C THR A 112 -14.40 -19.64 -6.90
N ASP A 113 -15.00 -19.71 -5.72
CA ASP A 113 -14.28 -19.47 -4.47
C ASP A 113 -13.22 -20.53 -4.20
N THR A 114 -12.09 -20.09 -3.64
CA THR A 114 -11.00 -20.95 -3.17
C THR A 114 -10.34 -20.29 -1.96
N ASN A 115 -9.41 -20.99 -1.32
CA ASN A 115 -8.58 -20.41 -0.27
C ASN A 115 -7.21 -21.07 -0.32
N GLN A 116 -6.35 -20.56 -1.21
CA GLN A 116 -5.03 -21.12 -1.48
C GLN A 116 -3.98 -20.02 -1.43
N THR A 117 -2.87 -20.29 -0.75
CA THR A 117 -1.66 -19.46 -0.91
C THR A 117 -0.99 -19.83 -2.22
N MET A 118 -0.73 -18.84 -3.07
CA MET A 118 -0.02 -18.99 -4.34
C MET A 118 1.12 -17.98 -4.40
N TRP A 119 2.15 -18.24 -5.20
CA TRP A 119 3.35 -17.40 -5.27
C TRP A 119 3.48 -16.74 -6.63
N SER A 120 3.85 -15.46 -6.62
CA SER A 120 4.02 -14.70 -7.85
C SER A 120 5.31 -15.07 -8.59
N VAL A 121 5.22 -15.47 -9.85
CA VAL A 121 6.36 -15.80 -10.72
C VAL A 121 6.95 -14.58 -11.45
N ALA A 122 6.43 -13.38 -11.16
CA ALA A 122 6.98 -12.11 -11.62
C ALA A 122 6.54 -10.99 -10.67
N SER A 123 7.08 -9.78 -10.84
CA SER A 123 6.36 -8.60 -10.38
C SER A 123 5.12 -8.38 -11.27
N VAL A 124 3.94 -8.29 -10.65
CA VAL A 124 2.66 -8.21 -11.38
C VAL A 124 1.71 -7.21 -10.72
N ASN A 125 0.99 -6.45 -11.54
CA ASN A 125 -0.02 -5.51 -11.08
C ASN A 125 -1.22 -6.24 -10.47
N VAL A 126 -1.62 -5.79 -9.28
CA VAL A 126 -2.92 -6.10 -8.68
C VAL A 126 -3.92 -5.06 -9.17
N ARG A 127 -5.06 -5.52 -9.68
CA ARG A 127 -6.09 -4.67 -10.27
C ARG A 127 -7.39 -4.72 -9.46
N SER A 128 -8.23 -3.71 -9.65
CA SER A 128 -9.56 -3.63 -9.02
C SER A 128 -10.62 -4.55 -9.65
N GLY A 129 -10.32 -5.20 -10.78
CA GLY A 129 -11.23 -6.15 -11.44
C GLY A 129 -10.51 -7.15 -12.34
N CYS A 130 -11.26 -8.18 -12.77
CA CYS A 130 -10.80 -9.29 -13.62
C CYS A 130 -10.54 -8.86 -15.08
N GLY A 131 -9.61 -7.94 -15.31
CA GLY A 131 -9.27 -7.49 -16.66
C GLY A 131 -8.16 -6.45 -16.72
N PRO A 132 -7.50 -6.29 -17.87
CA PRO A 132 -6.40 -5.35 -18.03
C PRO A 132 -6.83 -3.87 -18.05
N SER A 133 -8.12 -3.59 -18.28
CA SER A 133 -8.70 -2.23 -18.29
C SER A 133 -8.98 -1.66 -16.89
N TYR A 134 -9.00 -2.52 -15.86
CA TYR A 134 -9.25 -2.08 -14.48
C TYR A 134 -8.02 -1.39 -13.88
N SER A 135 -8.26 -0.40 -13.02
CA SER A 135 -7.22 0.36 -12.33
C SER A 135 -6.27 -0.56 -11.56
N VAL A 136 -4.98 -0.21 -11.59
CA VAL A 136 -3.96 -0.86 -10.76
C VAL A 136 -4.09 -0.30 -9.34
N ILE A 137 -4.25 -1.19 -8.35
CA ILE A 137 -4.40 -0.86 -6.92
C ILE A 137 -3.18 -1.29 -6.09
N GLY A 138 -2.23 -1.98 -6.70
CA GLY A 138 -1.00 -2.44 -6.07
C GLY A 138 -0.19 -3.36 -6.96
N THR A 139 0.83 -4.00 -6.39
CA THR A 139 1.68 -4.98 -7.06
C THR A 139 1.99 -6.15 -6.13
N LEU A 140 2.12 -7.35 -6.70
CA LEU A 140 2.79 -8.50 -6.07
C LEU A 140 4.21 -8.56 -6.59
N SER A 141 5.16 -8.81 -5.71
CA SER A 141 6.56 -8.98 -6.07
C SER A 141 6.87 -10.43 -6.46
N TYR A 142 7.94 -10.66 -7.21
CA TYR A 142 8.42 -12.03 -7.45
C TYR A 142 8.64 -12.80 -6.14
N GLY A 143 8.16 -14.04 -6.09
CA GLY A 143 8.20 -14.90 -4.92
C GLY A 143 7.24 -14.50 -3.79
N GLN A 144 6.47 -13.42 -3.93
CA GLN A 144 5.50 -13.02 -2.91
C GLN A 144 4.35 -14.04 -2.87
N GLY A 145 4.14 -14.65 -1.70
CA GLY A 145 2.97 -15.44 -1.40
C GLY A 145 1.73 -14.53 -1.23
N ILE A 146 0.61 -14.94 -1.79
CA ILE A 146 -0.66 -14.24 -1.69
C ILE A 146 -1.80 -15.23 -1.52
N THR A 147 -2.80 -14.88 -0.72
CA THR A 147 -4.02 -15.69 -0.58
C THR A 147 -4.95 -15.44 -1.77
N VAL A 148 -5.09 -16.45 -2.62
CA VAL A 148 -6.11 -16.49 -3.67
C VAL A 148 -7.42 -16.95 -3.03
N THR A 149 -8.43 -16.08 -3.11
CA THR A 149 -9.77 -16.30 -2.56
C THR A 149 -10.78 -16.71 -3.63
N GLY A 150 -10.42 -16.65 -4.91
CA GLY A 150 -11.28 -17.12 -6.00
C GLY A 150 -10.56 -17.17 -7.35
N THR A 151 -11.05 -18.01 -8.26
CA THR A 151 -10.58 -18.13 -9.63
C THR A 151 -11.69 -17.73 -10.59
N ALA A 152 -11.44 -16.76 -11.45
CA ALA A 152 -12.36 -16.32 -12.49
C ALA A 152 -12.18 -17.17 -13.75
N ASP A 153 -13.29 -17.51 -14.41
CA ASP A 153 -13.34 -18.23 -15.68
C ASP A 153 -12.58 -17.56 -16.84
N ASN A 154 -12.28 -16.27 -16.71
CA ASN A 154 -11.54 -15.47 -17.69
C ASN A 154 -10.02 -15.40 -17.42
N GLY A 155 -9.47 -16.27 -16.57
CA GLY A 155 -8.03 -16.40 -16.33
C GLY A 155 -7.45 -15.39 -15.35
N TRP A 156 -8.28 -14.85 -14.46
CA TRP A 156 -7.87 -13.99 -13.34
C TRP A 156 -8.10 -14.69 -12.01
N ASN A 157 -7.30 -14.35 -11.01
CA ASN A 157 -7.47 -14.80 -9.63
C ASN A 157 -7.87 -13.60 -8.77
N ARG A 158 -8.93 -13.78 -7.97
CA ARG A 158 -9.30 -12.88 -6.88
C ARG A 158 -8.39 -13.17 -5.69
N ILE A 159 -7.80 -12.14 -5.13
CA ILE A 159 -6.84 -12.24 -4.02
C ILE A 159 -7.29 -11.37 -2.85
N ASP A 160 -6.87 -11.75 -1.64
CA ASP A 160 -6.85 -10.85 -0.49
C ASP A 160 -5.55 -10.04 -0.54
N TYR A 161 -5.67 -8.75 -0.87
CA TYR A 161 -4.56 -7.81 -0.94
C TYR A 161 -4.70 -6.77 0.16
N ASN A 162 -3.97 -6.94 1.26
CA ASN A 162 -4.00 -6.03 2.41
C ASN A 162 -5.42 -5.77 2.95
N ASN A 163 -6.24 -6.83 3.08
CA ASN A 163 -7.66 -6.77 3.46
C ASN A 163 -8.56 -6.06 2.44
N THR A 164 -8.11 -5.91 1.20
CA THR A 164 -8.90 -5.40 0.06
C THR A 164 -8.99 -6.46 -1.03
N ILE A 165 -10.13 -6.53 -1.72
CA ILE A 165 -10.28 -7.43 -2.86
C ILE A 165 -9.46 -6.90 -4.03
N GLY A 166 -8.51 -7.73 -4.50
CA GLY A 166 -7.72 -7.46 -5.69
C GLY A 166 -7.78 -8.59 -6.71
N TYR A 167 -7.27 -8.33 -7.91
CA TYR A 167 -7.26 -9.31 -9.00
C TYR A 167 -5.91 -9.34 -9.71
N VAL A 168 -5.39 -10.55 -9.95
CA VAL A 168 -4.11 -10.79 -10.64
C VAL A 168 -4.32 -11.84 -11.72
N LYS A 169 -3.70 -11.69 -12.89
CA LYS A 169 -3.81 -12.67 -13.97
C LYS A 169 -3.18 -14.00 -13.54
N ALA A 170 -3.94 -15.09 -13.68
CA ALA A 170 -3.60 -16.40 -13.12
C ALA A 170 -2.23 -16.92 -13.59
N SER A 171 -1.80 -16.58 -14.81
CA SER A 171 -0.50 -16.96 -15.37
C SER A 171 0.71 -16.41 -14.59
N TYR A 172 0.50 -15.47 -13.67
CA TYR A 172 1.56 -14.94 -12.81
C TYR A 172 1.61 -15.58 -11.43
N LEU A 173 0.72 -16.52 -11.12
CA LEU A 173 0.67 -17.21 -9.83
C LEU A 173 0.88 -18.71 -10.04
N GLN A 174 1.62 -19.34 -9.12
CA GLN A 174 1.77 -20.78 -9.09
C GLN A 174 1.59 -21.34 -7.68
N ALA A 175 1.18 -22.61 -7.59
CA ALA A 175 0.92 -23.28 -6.32
C ALA A 175 2.18 -23.75 -5.61
N GLN A 176 3.27 -23.98 -6.36
CA GLN A 176 4.55 -24.31 -5.76
C GLN A 176 5.19 -23.03 -5.25
N GLU A 177 5.55 -23.01 -3.97
CA GLU A 177 6.42 -21.98 -3.43
C GLU A 177 7.66 -21.88 -4.31
N ILE A 178 7.82 -20.72 -4.94
CA ILE A 178 9.09 -20.36 -5.52
C ILE A 178 9.98 -20.15 -4.31
N GLN A 179 11.03 -20.97 -4.15
CA GLN A 179 12.07 -20.63 -3.20
C GLN A 179 12.50 -19.21 -3.56
N ALA A 180 12.19 -18.26 -2.67
CA ALA A 180 12.57 -16.88 -2.88
C ALA A 180 14.07 -16.90 -3.22
N PRO A 181 14.51 -16.23 -4.31
CA PRO A 181 15.92 -16.11 -4.57
C PRO A 181 16.55 -15.64 -3.27
N VAL A 182 17.60 -16.35 -2.82
CA VAL A 182 18.23 -16.13 -1.51
C VAL A 182 18.29 -14.64 -1.29
N GLN A 183 17.44 -14.13 -0.38
CA GLN A 183 17.35 -12.70 -0.20
C GLN A 183 18.76 -12.22 0.13
N PRO A 184 19.23 -11.13 -0.51
CA PRO A 184 20.48 -10.51 -0.13
C PRO A 184 20.64 -10.46 1.39
N PRO A 185 21.86 -10.64 1.92
CA PRO A 185 22.12 -10.32 3.31
C PRO A 185 21.56 -8.95 3.64
N ALA A 186 21.09 -8.78 4.88
CA ALA A 186 20.45 -7.54 5.30
C ALA A 186 21.32 -6.32 4.94
N PRO A 187 20.73 -5.27 4.34
CA PRO A 187 21.47 -4.09 3.92
C PRO A 187 22.09 -3.36 5.11
N VAL A 188 23.19 -2.65 4.85
CA VAL A 188 23.86 -1.79 5.83
C VAL A 188 23.49 -0.34 5.55
N TYR A 189 23.13 0.41 6.60
CA TYR A 189 22.87 1.85 6.48
C TYR A 189 24.17 2.65 6.27
N SER A 190 24.12 3.58 5.32
CA SER A 190 25.09 4.67 5.17
C SER A 190 24.30 5.98 5.04
N GLY A 191 24.15 6.69 6.16
CA GLY A 191 23.19 7.80 6.23
C GLY A 191 21.76 7.28 6.10
N ARG A 192 21.01 7.84 5.14
CA ARG A 192 19.62 7.41 4.84
C ARG A 192 19.53 6.40 3.70
N VAL A 193 20.66 5.98 3.13
CA VAL A 193 20.73 5.04 2.01
C VAL A 193 21.20 3.68 2.51
N LEU A 194 20.56 2.62 2.02
CA LEU A 194 20.90 1.23 2.28
C LEU A 194 21.93 0.75 1.25
N LEU A 195 22.87 -0.09 1.68
CA LEU A 195 23.91 -0.67 0.83
C LEU A 195 23.85 -2.20 0.87
N GLU A 196 23.91 -2.83 -0.30
CA GLU A 196 23.90 -4.29 -0.47
C GLU A 196 25.04 -4.77 -1.37
N GLY A 197 25.42 -6.06 -1.21
CA GLY A 197 26.38 -6.73 -2.08
C GLY A 197 27.78 -6.10 -2.09
N GLY A 198 28.14 -5.38 -1.02
CA GLY A 198 29.42 -4.67 -0.92
C GLY A 198 29.48 -3.34 -1.66
N ALA A 199 28.33 -2.73 -2.00
CA ALA A 199 28.29 -1.38 -2.55
C ALA A 199 29.03 -0.38 -1.63
N GLY A 200 29.85 0.49 -2.23
CA GLY A 200 30.70 1.43 -1.48
C GLY A 200 29.93 2.62 -0.93
N THR A 201 30.37 3.15 0.23
CA THR A 201 29.74 4.31 0.89
C THR A 201 29.80 5.60 0.06
N SER A 202 30.78 5.74 -0.84
CA SER A 202 30.83 6.86 -1.80
C SER A 202 29.62 6.91 -2.73
N LEU A 203 29.02 5.75 -3.05
CA LEU A 203 27.79 5.67 -3.85
C LEU A 203 26.56 6.06 -3.03
N ALA A 204 26.54 5.80 -1.72
CA ALA A 204 25.52 6.34 -0.82
C ALA A 204 25.59 7.87 -0.78
N SER A 205 26.78 8.44 -0.56
CA SER A 205 26.98 9.90 -0.61
C SER A 205 26.57 10.50 -1.95
N LEU A 206 26.91 9.84 -3.07
CA LEU A 206 26.49 10.27 -4.39
C LEU A 206 24.96 10.25 -4.51
N THR A 207 24.30 9.20 -4.06
CA THR A 207 22.84 9.09 -4.06
C THR A 207 22.21 10.22 -3.26
N GLU A 208 22.68 10.47 -2.03
CA GLU A 208 22.20 11.59 -1.20
C GLU A 208 22.41 12.96 -1.88
N SER A 209 23.50 13.13 -2.64
CA SER A 209 23.72 14.37 -3.41
C SER A 209 22.67 14.58 -4.50
N TYR A 210 22.18 13.52 -5.16
CA TYR A 210 21.07 13.64 -6.11
C TYR A 210 19.74 13.89 -5.40
N LEU A 211 19.48 13.24 -4.28
CA LEU A 211 18.28 13.46 -3.48
C LEU A 211 18.22 14.90 -2.92
N SER A 212 19.37 15.53 -2.67
CA SER A 212 19.44 16.93 -2.21
C SER A 212 18.90 17.95 -3.22
N LYS A 213 18.71 17.55 -4.47
CA LYS A 213 18.05 18.38 -5.50
C LYS A 213 16.53 18.47 -5.30
N ILE A 214 15.95 17.51 -4.59
CA ILE A 214 14.52 17.45 -4.29
C ILE A 214 14.25 18.25 -3.01
N SER A 215 13.07 18.87 -2.91
CA SER A 215 12.67 19.58 -1.68
C SER A 215 12.85 18.70 -0.43
N PRO A 216 13.47 19.21 0.65
CA PRO A 216 13.61 18.46 1.90
C PRO A 216 12.28 17.98 2.49
N SER A 217 11.17 18.72 2.30
CA SER A 217 9.84 18.31 2.76
C SER A 217 9.38 17.01 2.09
N ILE A 218 9.58 16.91 0.77
CA ILE A 218 9.26 15.72 -0.02
C ILE A 218 10.15 14.55 0.36
N VAL A 219 11.47 14.77 0.45
CA VAL A 219 12.43 13.71 0.84
C VAL A 219 12.10 13.18 2.24
N ASN A 220 11.76 14.04 3.18
CA ASN A 220 11.36 13.61 4.52
C ASN A 220 10.03 12.86 4.50
N ALA A 221 9.04 13.31 3.71
CA ALA A 221 7.77 12.60 3.58
C ALA A 221 7.95 11.20 2.98
N PHE A 222 8.87 11.03 2.03
CA PHE A 222 9.24 9.72 1.47
C PHE A 222 9.70 8.76 2.57
N TYR A 223 10.73 9.14 3.34
CA TYR A 223 11.24 8.30 4.41
C TYR A 223 10.23 8.09 5.54
N ASN A 224 9.46 9.12 5.92
CA ASN A 224 8.42 9.02 6.94
C ASN A 224 7.26 8.11 6.52
N SER A 225 7.06 7.93 5.22
CA SER A 225 6.06 7.01 4.66
C SER A 225 6.58 5.57 4.55
N GLY A 226 7.73 5.27 5.15
CA GLY A 226 8.34 3.94 5.14
C GLY A 226 9.10 3.60 3.86
N TRP A 227 9.30 4.57 2.96
CA TRP A 227 10.09 4.31 1.76
C TRP A 227 11.59 4.27 2.05
N ALA A 228 12.29 3.43 1.30
CA ALA A 228 13.73 3.30 1.38
C ALA A 228 14.40 3.24 0.00
N ILE A 229 15.71 3.50 -0.01
CA ILE A 229 16.55 3.47 -1.21
C ILE A 229 17.74 2.57 -0.90
N THR A 230 17.96 1.57 -1.74
CA THR A 230 19.07 0.63 -1.68
C THR A 230 19.97 0.76 -2.90
N VAL A 231 21.26 0.97 -2.68
CA VAL A 231 22.29 0.82 -3.71
C VAL A 231 22.87 -0.59 -3.63
N THR A 232 22.83 -1.32 -4.74
CA THR A 232 23.13 -2.75 -4.76
C THR A 232 24.03 -3.15 -5.91
N THR A 233 24.96 -4.08 -5.65
CA THR A 233 25.78 -4.72 -6.69
C THR A 233 25.07 -5.93 -7.32
N TYR A 234 23.95 -6.39 -6.73
CA TYR A 234 23.14 -7.46 -7.30
C TYR A 234 22.42 -7.00 -8.56
N ASP A 235 22.20 -7.92 -9.49
CA ASP A 235 21.39 -7.62 -10.67
C ASP A 235 19.94 -7.36 -10.27
N ILE A 236 19.47 -6.13 -10.50
CA ILE A 236 18.18 -5.67 -9.97
C ILE A 236 17.01 -6.45 -10.57
N ALA A 237 17.04 -6.69 -11.89
CA ALA A 237 15.96 -7.34 -12.61
C ALA A 237 15.74 -8.76 -12.11
N SER A 238 16.80 -9.56 -12.01
CA SER A 238 16.69 -10.95 -11.54
C SER A 238 16.46 -11.03 -10.04
N THR A 239 17.13 -10.20 -9.23
CA THR A 239 17.12 -10.33 -7.77
C THR A 239 15.81 -9.85 -7.14
N TYR A 240 15.31 -8.68 -7.55
CA TYR A 240 14.15 -8.06 -6.88
C TYR A 240 12.88 -8.11 -7.73
N TYR A 241 13.01 -8.14 -9.06
CA TYR A 241 11.87 -8.20 -9.98
C TYR A 241 11.58 -9.63 -10.51
N GLY A 242 12.54 -10.56 -10.38
CA GLY A 242 12.42 -11.93 -10.87
C GLY A 242 12.41 -12.08 -12.39
N SER A 243 12.94 -11.09 -13.12
CA SER A 243 13.03 -11.14 -14.57
C SER A 243 14.45 -11.34 -15.05
N THR A 244 14.66 -12.34 -15.90
CA THR A 244 15.91 -12.56 -16.63
C THR A 244 15.92 -11.90 -18.02
N SER A 245 14.79 -11.31 -18.45
CA SER A 245 14.62 -10.74 -19.79
C SER A 245 14.75 -9.22 -19.86
N LEU A 246 14.68 -8.52 -18.72
CA LEU A 246 14.77 -7.06 -18.67
C LEU A 246 16.20 -6.50 -18.81
N GLY A 247 17.22 -7.38 -18.77
CA GLY A 247 18.63 -6.98 -18.78
C GLY A 247 19.04 -6.19 -17.54
N THR A 248 20.21 -5.55 -17.61
CA THR A 248 20.75 -4.76 -16.50
C THR A 248 20.02 -3.42 -16.35
N LEU A 249 19.37 -3.22 -15.20
CA LEU A 249 18.66 -1.99 -14.87
C LEU A 249 19.56 -1.01 -14.13
N ALA A 250 19.44 0.29 -14.45
CA ALA A 250 20.12 1.35 -13.70
C ALA A 250 19.44 1.62 -12.35
N GLY A 251 18.12 1.49 -12.30
CA GLY A 251 17.32 1.55 -11.09
C GLY A 251 15.97 0.88 -11.30
N LEU A 252 15.24 0.69 -10.20
CA LEU A 252 13.89 0.13 -10.19
C LEU A 252 13.14 0.63 -8.96
N THR A 253 11.94 1.15 -9.18
CA THR A 253 10.98 1.46 -8.12
C THR A 253 10.00 0.31 -7.92
N MET A 254 10.01 -0.28 -6.73
CA MET A 254 9.05 -1.29 -6.28
C MET A 254 8.00 -0.66 -5.37
N THR A 255 6.91 -0.17 -5.96
CA THR A 255 5.83 0.53 -5.26
C THR A 255 5.16 -0.31 -4.18
N GLY A 256 4.93 -1.60 -4.43
CA GLY A 256 4.35 -2.52 -3.45
C GLY A 256 5.27 -2.85 -2.26
N ARG A 257 6.55 -2.46 -2.31
CA ARG A 257 7.53 -2.62 -1.23
C ARG A 257 8.00 -1.30 -0.63
N SER A 258 7.51 -0.17 -1.14
CA SER A 258 8.03 1.16 -0.84
C SER A 258 9.56 1.21 -0.94
N MET A 259 10.12 0.64 -2.00
CA MET A 259 11.57 0.49 -2.16
C MET A 259 12.04 0.97 -3.52
N ILE A 260 13.17 1.68 -3.55
CA ILE A 260 13.92 1.98 -4.76
C ILE A 260 15.24 1.21 -4.71
N TYR A 261 15.57 0.49 -5.79
CA TYR A 261 16.87 -0.11 -5.99
C TYR A 261 17.65 0.69 -7.03
N LEU A 262 18.93 0.96 -6.77
CA LEU A 262 19.86 1.61 -7.69
C LEU A 262 21.08 0.71 -7.90
N ALA A 263 21.48 0.52 -9.15
CA ALA A 263 22.67 -0.29 -9.43
C ALA A 263 23.91 0.46 -8.95
N ALA A 264 24.86 -0.27 -8.36
CA ALA A 264 26.06 0.27 -7.72
C ALA A 264 27.10 0.80 -8.73
N SER A 265 26.75 1.85 -9.46
CA SER A 265 27.65 2.63 -10.32
C SER A 265 27.26 4.10 -10.36
N SER A 266 28.23 4.99 -10.50
CA SER A 266 27.97 6.43 -10.58
C SER A 266 27.07 6.81 -11.76
N ASN A 267 27.22 6.13 -12.90
CA ASN A 267 26.40 6.36 -14.09
C ASN A 267 24.94 5.91 -13.85
N SER A 268 24.74 4.76 -13.20
CA SER A 268 23.40 4.28 -12.86
C SER A 268 22.70 5.23 -11.90
N ILE A 269 23.37 5.64 -10.82
CA ILE A 269 22.83 6.57 -9.82
C ILE A 269 22.51 7.93 -10.46
N GLN A 270 23.41 8.47 -11.29
CA GLN A 270 23.19 9.73 -11.99
C GLN A 270 21.92 9.72 -12.84
N ARG A 271 21.66 8.61 -13.53
CA ARG A 271 20.51 8.46 -14.43
C ARG A 271 19.22 8.14 -13.69
N ALA A 272 19.29 7.35 -12.62
CA ALA A 272 18.11 6.72 -12.02
C ALA A 272 17.68 7.36 -10.70
N ALA A 273 18.56 7.93 -9.88
CA ALA A 273 18.21 8.27 -8.49
C ALA A 273 16.98 9.19 -8.34
N VAL A 274 16.93 10.29 -9.09
CA VAL A 274 15.79 11.23 -9.04
C VAL A 274 14.62 10.72 -9.88
N HIS A 275 14.88 9.99 -10.97
CA HIS A 275 13.84 9.38 -11.80
C HIS A 275 13.02 8.34 -11.03
N GLU A 276 13.68 7.37 -10.40
CA GLU A 276 13.02 6.36 -9.57
C GLU A 276 12.33 7.01 -8.36
N PHE A 277 12.90 8.08 -7.80
CA PHE A 277 12.20 8.86 -6.80
C PHE A 277 10.89 9.46 -7.34
N GLY A 278 10.87 9.88 -8.61
CA GLY A 278 9.67 10.34 -9.30
C GLY A 278 8.57 9.27 -9.34
N HIS A 279 8.90 8.01 -9.61
CA HIS A 279 7.95 6.89 -9.54
C HIS A 279 7.42 6.67 -8.12
N ALA A 280 8.29 6.75 -7.11
CA ALA A 280 7.85 6.66 -5.72
C ALA A 280 6.94 7.83 -5.33
N PHE A 281 7.28 9.05 -5.77
CA PHE A 281 6.49 10.24 -5.55
C PHE A 281 5.11 10.17 -6.22
N ASP A 282 5.03 9.61 -7.44
CA ASP A 282 3.77 9.31 -8.12
C ASP A 282 2.92 8.38 -7.25
N CYS A 283 3.50 7.26 -6.78
CA CYS A 283 2.82 6.32 -5.90
C CYS A 283 2.35 6.95 -4.58
N MET A 284 3.20 7.76 -3.92
CA MET A 284 2.86 8.46 -2.67
C MET A 284 1.69 9.43 -2.83
N ASN A 285 1.42 9.88 -4.05
CA ASN A 285 0.34 10.83 -4.37
C ASN A 285 -0.87 10.17 -5.03
N GLY A 286 -0.94 8.82 -5.05
CA GLY A 286 -2.07 8.10 -5.63
C GLY A 286 -2.02 8.00 -7.15
N PHE A 287 -0.83 7.91 -7.73
CA PHE A 287 -0.58 7.78 -9.17
C PHE A 287 -1.21 8.88 -10.04
N PRO A 288 -0.93 10.18 -9.77
CA PRO A 288 -1.36 11.28 -10.63
C PRO A 288 -0.97 11.09 -12.11
N SER A 289 0.11 10.37 -12.42
CA SER A 289 0.51 10.02 -13.79
C SER A 289 -0.55 9.24 -14.57
N GLN A 290 -1.48 8.57 -13.86
CA GLN A 290 -2.56 7.77 -14.41
C GLN A 290 -3.89 8.53 -14.47
N SER A 291 -3.96 9.75 -13.94
CA SER A 291 -5.15 10.60 -13.99
C SER A 291 -5.48 11.03 -15.41
N GLU A 292 -6.76 11.28 -15.69
CA GLU A 292 -7.20 11.81 -16.99
C GLU A 292 -6.57 13.17 -17.29
N GLU A 293 -6.42 14.03 -16.27
CA GLU A 293 -5.74 15.32 -16.40
C GLU A 293 -4.30 15.14 -16.89
N PHE A 294 -3.51 14.29 -16.23
CA PHE A 294 -2.11 14.12 -16.59
C PHE A 294 -1.94 13.39 -17.93
N LYS A 295 -2.81 12.43 -18.25
CA LYS A 295 -2.81 11.77 -19.57
C LYS A 295 -3.11 12.74 -20.70
N ALA A 296 -4.00 13.71 -20.49
CA ALA A 296 -4.23 14.78 -21.46
C ALA A 296 -2.97 15.64 -21.65
N ILE A 297 -2.35 16.09 -20.55
CA ILE A 297 -1.08 16.84 -20.59
C ILE A 297 0.01 16.06 -21.32
N PHE A 298 0.21 14.79 -20.97
CA PHE A 298 1.16 13.89 -21.63
C PHE A 298 0.93 13.83 -23.14
N ASN A 299 -0.30 13.63 -23.59
CA ASN A 299 -0.59 13.52 -25.02
C ASN A 299 -0.30 14.81 -25.79
N GLU A 300 -0.45 15.97 -25.14
CA GLU A 300 -0.16 17.27 -25.74
C GLU A 300 1.33 17.62 -25.72
N GLU A 301 2.04 17.33 -24.62
CA GLU A 301 3.39 17.85 -24.37
C GLU A 301 4.51 16.82 -24.54
N LYS A 302 4.21 15.52 -24.69
CA LYS A 302 5.26 14.49 -24.85
C LYS A 302 6.21 14.75 -26.02
N ALA A 303 5.71 15.34 -27.11
CA ALA A 303 6.52 15.62 -28.29
C ALA A 303 7.68 16.61 -28.03
N ILE A 304 7.58 17.45 -26.99
CA ILE A 304 8.64 18.38 -26.57
C ILE A 304 9.92 17.62 -26.18
N PHE A 305 9.76 16.39 -25.69
CA PHE A 305 10.85 15.55 -25.20
C PHE A 305 11.41 14.62 -26.28
N GLY A 306 10.99 14.79 -27.54
CA GLY A 306 11.46 14.00 -28.68
C GLY A 306 10.78 12.63 -28.78
N SER A 307 11.51 11.64 -29.30
CA SER A 307 11.05 10.24 -29.39
C SER A 307 11.81 9.36 -28.42
N GLY A 308 11.13 8.39 -27.80
CA GLY A 308 11.78 7.42 -26.91
C GLY A 308 10.84 6.84 -25.86
N TYR A 309 11.44 6.14 -24.89
CA TYR A 309 10.73 5.48 -23.78
C TYR A 309 9.83 6.44 -22.98
N ILE A 310 10.28 7.68 -22.82
CA ILE A 310 9.60 8.74 -22.08
C ILE A 310 8.28 9.17 -22.77
N THR A 311 8.15 8.96 -24.09
CA THR A 311 6.99 9.44 -24.87
C THR A 311 5.99 8.35 -25.22
N SER A 312 6.20 7.11 -24.75
CA SER A 312 5.27 5.99 -24.96
C SER A 312 4.33 5.73 -23.78
N ASN A 313 4.66 6.22 -22.57
CA ASN A 313 3.94 5.92 -21.35
C ASN A 313 3.89 7.14 -20.42
N SER A 314 2.68 7.57 -20.01
CA SER A 314 2.51 8.71 -19.10
C SER A 314 3.16 8.49 -17.73
N TYR A 315 3.29 7.24 -17.29
CA TYR A 315 3.97 6.87 -16.05
C TYR A 315 5.47 7.21 -16.09
N GLU A 316 6.16 6.84 -17.17
CA GLU A 316 7.59 7.12 -17.35
C GLU A 316 7.84 8.58 -17.71
N TYR A 317 6.92 9.16 -18.47
CA TYR A 317 6.88 10.60 -18.71
C TYR A 317 6.85 11.39 -17.41
N PHE A 318 6.01 10.99 -16.46
CA PHE A 318 5.90 11.64 -15.16
C PHE A 318 7.23 11.62 -14.40
N ALA A 319 7.85 10.45 -14.25
CA ALA A 319 9.11 10.30 -13.51
C ALA A 319 10.27 11.10 -14.13
N GLU A 320 10.35 11.13 -15.46
CA GLU A 320 11.35 11.95 -16.16
C GLU A 320 11.07 13.44 -16.02
N CYS A 321 9.80 13.85 -16.08
CA CYS A 321 9.42 15.23 -15.85
C CYS A 321 9.70 15.66 -14.41
N PHE A 322 9.50 14.78 -13.43
CA PHE A 322 9.90 15.02 -12.03
C PHE A 322 11.42 15.23 -11.90
N ASN A 323 12.22 14.37 -12.52
CA ASN A 323 13.68 14.50 -12.57
C ASN A 323 14.11 15.83 -13.22
N LYS A 324 13.49 16.17 -14.34
CA LYS A 324 13.77 17.42 -15.08
C LYS A 324 13.30 18.66 -14.33
N TYR A 325 12.19 18.59 -13.60
CA TYR A 325 11.69 19.68 -12.76
C TYR A 325 12.71 20.03 -11.67
N PHE A 326 13.19 19.05 -10.90
CA PHE A 326 14.17 19.30 -9.83
C PHE A 326 15.59 19.56 -10.31
N SER A 327 15.93 19.19 -11.55
CA SER A 327 17.20 19.60 -12.17
C SER A 327 17.13 20.95 -12.88
N GLY A 328 15.96 21.59 -12.98
CA GLY A 328 15.78 22.85 -13.69
C GLY A 328 15.86 22.71 -15.22
N THR A 329 15.66 21.51 -15.76
CA THR A 329 15.83 21.18 -17.19
C THR A 329 14.54 20.73 -17.89
N LEU A 330 13.37 20.96 -17.28
CA LEU A 330 12.07 20.56 -17.84
C LEU A 330 11.77 21.22 -19.19
N GLY A 331 12.30 22.41 -19.45
CA GLY A 331 12.15 23.10 -20.72
C GLY A 331 10.74 23.68 -20.92
N ALA A 332 10.31 23.78 -22.17
CA ALA A 332 9.08 24.47 -22.58
C ALA A 332 7.82 23.58 -22.51
N ALA A 333 7.59 22.91 -21.37
CA ALA A 333 6.40 22.09 -21.10
C ALA A 333 5.53 22.76 -20.02
N PRO A 334 4.82 23.86 -20.35
CA PRO A 334 4.14 24.70 -19.35
C PRO A 334 3.04 23.96 -18.58
N LYS A 335 2.28 23.07 -19.20
CA LYS A 335 1.21 22.32 -18.52
C LYS A 335 1.79 21.28 -17.58
N THR A 336 2.84 20.58 -18.01
CA THR A 336 3.59 19.65 -17.18
C THR A 336 4.24 20.38 -16.01
N ASN A 337 4.83 21.55 -16.24
CA ASN A 337 5.44 22.36 -15.19
C ASN A 337 4.41 22.85 -14.16
N ASP A 338 3.26 23.33 -14.62
CA ASP A 338 2.15 23.72 -13.73
C ASP A 338 1.66 22.53 -12.88
N PHE A 339 1.44 21.37 -13.52
CA PHE A 339 1.02 20.15 -12.85
C PHE A 339 2.03 19.73 -11.76
N MET A 340 3.31 19.70 -12.10
CA MET A 340 4.38 19.38 -11.14
C MET A 340 4.44 20.39 -10.00
N SER A 341 4.32 21.68 -10.30
CA SER A 341 4.35 22.75 -9.29
C SER A 341 3.20 22.61 -8.30
N ARG A 342 1.97 22.38 -8.78
CA ARG A 342 0.81 22.11 -7.91
C ARG A 342 1.01 20.87 -7.05
N LEU A 343 1.53 19.79 -7.62
CA LEU A 343 1.72 18.55 -6.89
C LEU A 343 2.82 18.67 -5.82
N VAL A 344 3.95 19.28 -6.15
CA VAL A 344 5.07 19.55 -5.24
C VAL A 344 4.66 20.50 -4.11
N SER A 345 3.77 21.47 -4.37
CA SER A 345 3.32 22.44 -3.36
C SER A 345 2.54 21.83 -2.19
N LYS A 346 2.16 20.55 -2.26
CA LYS A 346 1.49 19.83 -1.16
C LYS A 346 2.41 19.49 0.03
N TYR A 347 3.73 19.69 -0.10
CA TYR A 347 4.76 19.27 0.86
C TYR A 347 5.57 20.44 1.42
#